data_AF-A0A2C6CU23-F1
#
_entry.id   AF-A0A2C6CU23-F1
#
_cell.length_a   1.000
_cell.length_b   1.000
_cell.length_c   1.000
_cell.angle_alpha   90.00
_cell.angle_beta   90.00
_cell.angle_gamma   90.00
#
_symmetry.space_group_name_H-M   'P 1'
#
loop_
_entity.id
_entity.type
_entity.pdbx_description
1 polymer ?
#
loop_
_entity_poly.entity_id
_entity_poly.type
_entity_poly.pdbx_seq_one_letter_code
_entity_poly.pdbx_strand_id
1 'polypeptide(L)'
;MLQKTRHFIDALYQNVDPYTNSPLPPDSVFATDRVRHALNNLRSVLRESNNGKEAGKEITLSDRELDILCTDLRTAGFSITATQLTHILLGSRRVVDPLLRSISVFGKYRGVCSKIQLRRYCENYLQGHFIQGDDAKAGNPNRKPRPWKDEPFFKKDPFDQLDEQEYDRLGREIAELGLKRSGTKLPAFIARIRERLPRSYEPWSREERALLMEAMCYTNNGEKLGRLFGRGAKSVTEEGKRLIHLSRQRHAEQA
;
A
#
# COMPACT_ATOMS: atom_id res chain seq x y z
N MET A 1 30.10 -17.05 -15.98
CA MET A 1 29.27 -17.98 -15.15
C MET A 1 27.81 -17.49 -15.04
N LEU A 2 27.57 -16.25 -14.60
CA LEU A 2 26.22 -15.65 -14.46
C LEU A 2 25.35 -15.67 -15.73
N GLN A 3 25.94 -15.49 -16.92
CA GLN A 3 25.20 -15.50 -18.18
C GLN A 3 24.64 -16.89 -18.53
N LYS A 4 25.38 -17.97 -18.24
CA LYS A 4 24.89 -19.34 -18.39
C LYS A 4 23.80 -19.64 -17.37
N THR A 5 23.98 -19.27 -16.10
CA THR A 5 22.93 -19.44 -15.08
C THR A 5 21.63 -18.73 -15.46
N ARG A 6 21.72 -17.52 -16.04
CA ARG A 6 20.54 -16.77 -16.49
C ARG A 6 19.80 -17.44 -17.64
N HIS A 7 20.54 -17.92 -18.65
CA HIS A 7 19.96 -18.71 -19.76
C HIS A 7 19.14 -19.88 -19.22
N PHE A 8 19.69 -20.61 -18.24
CA PHE A 8 19.03 -21.77 -17.66
C PHE A 8 17.73 -21.41 -16.93
N ILE A 9 17.74 -20.35 -16.12
CA ILE A 9 16.54 -19.90 -15.39
C ILE A 9 15.49 -19.31 -16.35
N ASP A 10 15.92 -18.58 -17.39
CA ASP A 10 15.02 -18.02 -18.41
C ASP A 10 14.31 -19.14 -19.21
N ALA A 11 15.03 -20.21 -19.58
CA ALA A 11 14.48 -21.38 -20.27
C ALA A 11 13.47 -22.14 -19.38
N LEU A 12 13.84 -22.45 -18.13
CA LEU A 12 12.95 -23.14 -17.20
C LEU A 12 11.68 -22.33 -16.90
N TYR A 13 11.77 -21.00 -16.78
CA TYR A 13 10.60 -20.13 -16.60
C TYR A 13 9.62 -20.17 -17.79
N GLN A 14 10.17 -20.36 -18.99
CA GLN A 14 9.40 -20.51 -20.23
C GLN A 14 8.91 -21.95 -20.46
N ASN A 15 9.16 -22.87 -19.51
CA ASN A 15 8.87 -24.29 -19.63
C ASN A 15 9.64 -24.95 -20.81
N VAL A 16 10.91 -24.58 -20.96
CA VAL A 16 11.82 -25.09 -22.00
C VAL A 16 13.03 -25.74 -21.33
N ASP A 17 13.48 -26.87 -21.85
CA ASP A 17 14.71 -27.53 -21.42
C ASP A 17 15.93 -26.67 -21.83
N PRO A 18 16.76 -26.20 -20.89
CA PRO A 18 17.89 -25.31 -21.19
C PRO A 18 19.03 -25.96 -22.00
N TYR A 19 19.09 -27.29 -22.06
CA TYR A 19 20.12 -28.03 -22.80
C TYR A 19 19.69 -28.36 -24.23
N THR A 20 18.42 -28.74 -24.42
CA THR A 20 17.89 -29.16 -25.72
C THR A 20 17.06 -28.08 -26.41
N ASN A 21 16.72 -27.00 -25.69
CA ASN A 21 15.84 -25.93 -26.13
C ASN A 21 14.45 -26.40 -26.61
N SER A 22 14.05 -27.61 -26.19
CA SER A 22 12.75 -28.20 -26.50
C SER A 22 11.72 -27.86 -25.42
N PRO A 23 10.42 -27.71 -25.78
CA PRO A 23 9.37 -27.52 -24.80
C PRO A 23 9.29 -28.70 -23.84
N LEU A 24 9.18 -28.42 -22.54
CA LEU A 24 8.86 -29.43 -21.54
C LEU A 24 7.36 -29.78 -21.61
N PRO A 25 6.96 -30.97 -21.15
CA PRO A 25 5.56 -31.35 -21.05
C PRO A 25 4.72 -30.32 -20.28
N PRO A 26 3.45 -30.10 -20.65
CA PRO A 26 2.58 -29.09 -20.04
C PRO A 26 2.23 -29.39 -18.56
N ASP A 27 2.35 -30.65 -18.14
CA ASP A 27 2.17 -31.13 -16.77
C ASP A 27 3.46 -31.06 -15.92
N SER A 28 4.54 -30.53 -16.49
CA SER A 28 5.80 -30.34 -15.80
C SER A 28 5.66 -29.47 -14.55
N VAL A 29 6.45 -29.78 -13.51
CA VAL A 29 6.51 -29.00 -12.27
C VAL A 29 6.87 -27.53 -12.51
N PHE A 30 7.58 -27.22 -13.61
CA PHE A 30 7.94 -25.86 -14.01
C PHE A 30 6.78 -25.05 -14.59
N ALA A 31 5.70 -25.71 -15.03
CA ALA A 31 4.48 -25.06 -15.49
C ALA A 31 3.58 -24.61 -14.33
N THR A 32 3.81 -25.12 -13.11
CA THR A 32 2.99 -24.77 -11.93
C THR A 32 3.21 -23.33 -11.47
N ASP A 33 2.13 -22.64 -11.06
CA ASP A 33 2.17 -21.23 -10.67
C ASP A 33 3.19 -20.94 -9.56
N ARG A 34 3.26 -21.83 -8.56
CA ARG A 34 4.20 -21.69 -7.43
C ARG A 34 5.65 -21.68 -7.90
N VAL A 35 6.01 -22.57 -8.83
CA VAL A 35 7.38 -22.68 -9.34
C VAL A 35 7.70 -21.55 -10.32
N ARG A 36 6.74 -21.14 -11.16
CA ARG A 36 6.91 -19.96 -12.03
C ARG A 36 7.13 -18.69 -11.23
N HIS A 37 6.42 -18.51 -10.10
CA HIS A 37 6.65 -17.40 -9.19
C HIS A 37 8.05 -17.44 -8.56
N ALA A 38 8.51 -18.60 -8.10
CA ALA A 38 9.86 -18.76 -7.55
C ALA A 38 10.96 -18.45 -8.59
N LEU A 39 10.80 -18.96 -9.83
CA LEU A 39 11.71 -18.68 -10.93
C LEU A 39 11.70 -17.20 -11.32
N ASN A 40 10.54 -16.54 -11.35
CA ASN A 40 10.46 -15.11 -11.64
C ASN A 40 11.18 -14.25 -10.58
N ASN A 41 11.08 -14.63 -9.31
CA ASN A 41 11.84 -13.97 -8.24
C ASN A 41 13.34 -14.15 -8.44
N LEU A 42 13.79 -15.36 -8.79
CA LEU A 42 15.20 -15.62 -9.09
C LEU A 42 15.70 -14.84 -10.31
N ARG A 43 14.87 -14.69 -11.36
CA ARG A 43 15.16 -13.83 -12.52
C ARG A 43 15.32 -12.36 -12.13
N SER A 44 14.51 -11.86 -11.20
CA SER A 44 14.64 -10.48 -10.68
C SER A 44 15.99 -10.29 -9.99
N VAL A 45 16.36 -11.20 -9.10
CA VAL A 45 17.63 -11.16 -8.37
C VAL A 45 18.82 -11.21 -9.33
N LEU A 46 18.78 -12.07 -10.34
CA LEU A 46 19.86 -12.19 -11.33
C LEU A 46 19.93 -10.98 -12.28
N ARG A 47 18.81 -10.30 -12.57
CA ARG A 47 18.78 -9.06 -13.36
C ARG A 47 19.30 -7.86 -12.56
N GLU A 48 19.02 -7.82 -11.27
CA GLU A 48 19.53 -6.80 -10.34
C GLU A 48 21.06 -6.85 -10.22
N SER A 49 21.68 -8.03 -10.31
CA SER A 49 23.15 -8.17 -10.33
C SER A 49 23.83 -7.65 -11.60
N ASN A 50 23.10 -7.38 -12.69
CA ASN A 50 23.67 -7.03 -14.00
C ASN A 50 23.42 -5.57 -14.42
N ASN A 51 22.49 -4.87 -13.75
CA ASN A 51 22.32 -3.43 -13.93
C ASN A 51 23.37 -2.72 -13.07
N GLY A 52 24.56 -2.53 -13.64
CA GLY A 52 25.67 -1.77 -13.06
C GLY A 52 25.29 -0.34 -12.70
N LYS A 53 24.68 -0.17 -11.53
CA LYS A 53 25.23 0.79 -10.59
C LYS A 53 26.34 0.03 -9.89
N GLU A 54 27.52 0.62 -9.96
CA GLU A 54 28.75 0.17 -9.32
C GLU A 54 28.44 -0.67 -8.08
N ALA A 55 29.17 -1.76 -7.91
CA ALA A 55 29.44 -2.29 -6.60
C ALA A 55 30.04 -1.13 -5.77
N GLY A 56 29.16 -0.28 -5.23
CA GLY A 56 29.47 0.57 -4.11
C GLY A 56 30.05 -0.39 -3.11
N LYS A 57 31.30 -0.12 -2.73
CA LYS A 57 32.11 -0.88 -1.78
C LYS A 57 31.21 -1.71 -0.89
N GLU A 58 31.52 -3.00 -0.76
CA GLU A 58 30.97 -3.85 0.30
C GLU A 58 31.24 -3.14 1.63
N ILE A 59 30.29 -2.29 2.01
CA ILE A 59 30.34 -1.47 3.19
C ILE A 59 29.43 -2.20 4.12
N THR A 60 30.10 -2.85 5.06
CA THR A 60 29.53 -3.38 6.28
C THR A 60 28.90 -2.20 7.01
N LEU A 61 27.64 -1.90 6.71
CA LEU A 61 26.78 -1.18 7.64
C LEU A 61 26.93 -1.93 8.97
N SER A 62 27.43 -1.28 10.00
CA SER A 62 27.68 -1.97 11.26
C SER A 62 26.37 -2.08 12.03
N ASP A 63 26.05 -3.27 12.55
CA ASP A 63 24.92 -3.44 13.47
C ASP A 63 25.00 -2.45 14.65
N ARG A 64 26.22 -2.12 15.10
CA ARG A 64 26.47 -1.11 16.14
C ARG A 64 26.00 0.30 15.74
N GLU A 65 26.12 0.67 14.47
CA GLU A 65 25.63 1.97 13.97
C GLU A 65 24.11 2.00 13.90
N LEU A 66 23.48 0.86 13.57
CA LEU A 66 22.03 0.72 13.63
C LEU A 66 21.53 0.70 15.08
N ASP A 67 22.27 0.11 16.02
CA ASP A 67 21.93 0.13 17.45
C ASP A 67 21.89 1.56 17.99
N ILE A 68 22.92 2.36 17.66
CA ILE A 68 23.00 3.78 18.04
C ILE A 68 21.85 4.55 17.40
N LEU A 69 21.63 4.39 16.09
CA LEU A 69 20.53 5.06 15.38
C LEU A 69 19.16 4.69 15.96
N CYS A 70 18.93 3.42 16.27
CA CYS A 70 17.70 2.96 16.90
C CYS A 70 17.54 3.57 18.30
N THR A 71 18.62 3.67 19.08
CA THR A 71 18.61 4.30 20.39
C THR A 71 18.25 5.78 20.29
N ASP A 72 18.91 6.53 19.40
CA ASP A 72 18.65 7.95 19.16
C ASP A 72 17.18 8.18 18.73
N LEU A 73 16.64 7.31 17.87
CA LEU A 73 15.24 7.38 17.44
C LEU A 73 14.25 7.12 18.58
N ARG A 74 14.53 6.13 19.44
CA ARG A 74 13.67 5.86 20.61
C ARG A 74 13.71 7.03 21.60
N THR A 75 14.88 7.56 21.90
CA THR A 75 15.04 8.72 22.80
C THR A 75 14.33 9.95 22.27
N ALA A 76 14.31 10.14 20.95
CA ALA A 76 13.57 11.22 20.30
C ALA A 76 12.06 10.90 20.06
N GLY A 77 11.56 9.75 20.55
CA GLY A 77 10.14 9.39 20.51
C GLY A 77 9.63 8.90 19.14
N PHE A 78 10.51 8.48 18.24
CA PHE A 78 10.14 7.97 16.92
C PHE A 78 9.96 6.44 16.90
N SER A 79 8.98 5.97 16.12
CA SER A 79 8.80 4.55 15.83
C SER A 79 9.77 4.08 14.77
N ILE A 80 10.53 3.02 15.08
CA ILE A 80 11.60 2.54 14.19
C ILE A 80 11.01 1.66 13.09
N THR A 81 11.28 2.03 11.84
CA THR A 81 10.92 1.21 10.67
C THR A 81 12.07 1.12 9.68
N ALA A 82 12.18 0.01 8.96
CA ALA A 82 13.23 -0.17 7.95
C ALA A 82 13.20 0.94 6.89
N THR A 83 12.00 1.43 6.53
CA THR A 83 11.86 2.54 5.58
C THR A 83 12.40 3.85 6.16
N GLN A 84 12.15 4.14 7.43
CA GLN A 84 12.66 5.34 8.09
C GLN A 84 14.19 5.28 8.24
N LEU A 85 14.74 4.15 8.71
CA LEU A 85 16.18 3.92 8.80
C LEU A 85 16.84 4.13 7.43
N THR A 86 16.28 3.51 6.38
CA THR A 86 16.75 3.69 4.99
C THR A 86 16.74 5.17 4.57
N HIS A 87 15.69 5.91 4.92
CA HIS A 87 15.59 7.33 4.56
C HIS A 87 16.60 8.20 5.31
N ILE A 88 16.88 7.94 6.59
CA ILE A 88 17.87 8.65 7.38
C ILE A 88 19.28 8.37 6.83
N LEU A 89 19.63 7.10 6.67
CA LEU A 89 20.95 6.68 6.20
C LEU A 89 21.29 7.19 4.78
N LEU A 90 20.28 7.34 3.90
CA LEU A 90 20.43 7.97 2.58
C LEU A 90 20.35 9.50 2.59
N GLY A 91 19.98 10.11 3.72
CA GLY A 91 19.76 11.54 3.84
C GLY A 91 18.58 12.02 2.97
N SER A 92 17.51 11.24 2.89
CA SER A 92 16.38 11.54 2.03
C SER A 92 15.80 12.93 2.34
N ARG A 93 15.51 13.72 1.29
CA ARG A 93 14.78 15.01 1.42
C ARG A 93 13.39 14.86 2.06
N ARG A 94 12.84 13.63 2.11
CA ARG A 94 11.58 13.31 2.78
C ARG A 94 11.68 13.31 4.31
N VAL A 95 12.89 13.28 4.87
CA VAL A 95 13.11 13.49 6.30
C VAL A 95 13.00 15.00 6.53
N VAL A 96 11.86 15.45 7.04
CA VAL A 96 11.57 16.88 7.25
C VAL A 96 12.03 17.32 8.64
N ASP A 97 11.97 16.42 9.62
CA ASP A 97 12.30 16.70 11.01
C ASP A 97 13.77 17.11 11.19
N PRO A 98 14.06 18.30 11.75
CA PRO A 98 15.42 18.76 12.01
C PRO A 98 16.21 17.84 12.95
N LEU A 99 15.56 17.22 13.95
CA LEU A 99 16.22 16.32 14.91
C LEU A 99 16.77 15.08 14.22
N LEU A 100 16.02 14.55 13.23
CA LEU A 100 16.46 13.41 12.42
C LEU A 100 17.58 13.77 11.45
N ARG A 101 17.70 15.04 11.06
CA ARG A 101 18.78 15.53 10.19
C ARG A 101 20.07 15.80 10.96
N SER A 102 19.99 16.04 12.27
CA SER A 102 21.15 16.22 13.15
C SER A 102 21.78 14.91 13.63
N ILE A 103 21.17 13.76 13.35
CA ILE A 103 21.74 12.45 13.71
C ILE A 103 23.02 12.21 12.88
N SER A 104 24.07 11.74 13.55
CA SER A 104 25.42 11.57 12.98
C SER A 104 25.49 10.71 11.71
N VAL A 105 24.59 9.73 11.57
CA VAL A 105 24.53 8.82 10.42
C VAL A 105 23.64 9.33 9.28
N PHE A 106 23.05 10.52 9.40
CA PHE A 106 22.18 11.07 8.37
C PHE A 106 22.94 11.29 7.05
N GLY A 107 22.51 10.64 5.98
CA GLY A 107 23.12 10.77 4.65
C GLY A 107 24.46 10.07 4.48
N LYS A 108 24.98 9.39 5.51
CA LYS A 108 26.28 8.71 5.49
C LYS A 108 26.42 7.68 4.37
N TYR A 109 25.32 7.05 3.97
CA TYR A 109 25.30 6.00 2.93
C TYR A 109 24.76 6.51 1.59
N ARG A 110 24.59 7.82 1.42
CA ARG A 110 24.13 8.41 0.16
C ARG A 110 25.16 8.21 -0.93
N GLY A 111 24.76 7.57 -2.04
CA GLY A 111 25.66 7.25 -3.14
C GLY A 111 26.61 6.08 -2.86
N VAL A 112 26.58 5.56 -1.64
CA VAL A 112 27.40 4.45 -1.17
C VAL A 112 26.66 3.13 -1.33
N CYS A 113 25.40 3.07 -0.93
CA CYS A 113 24.54 1.89 -1.06
C CYS A 113 23.28 2.24 -1.86
N SER A 114 22.75 1.28 -2.62
CA SER A 114 21.43 1.46 -3.23
C SER A 114 20.35 1.46 -2.15
N LYS A 115 19.26 2.18 -2.41
CA LYS A 115 18.08 2.19 -1.52
C LYS A 115 17.52 0.79 -1.27
N ILE A 116 17.59 -0.09 -2.27
CA ILE A 116 17.08 -1.45 -2.18
C ILE A 116 17.97 -2.29 -1.24
N GLN A 117 19.30 -2.23 -1.41
CA GLN A 117 20.25 -2.93 -0.54
C GLN A 117 20.12 -2.46 0.91
N LEU A 118 20.09 -1.14 1.13
CA LEU A 118 20.01 -0.57 2.46
C LEU A 118 18.69 -0.92 3.16
N ARG A 119 17.59 -0.93 2.40
CA ARG A 119 16.29 -1.35 2.90
C ARG A 119 16.29 -2.82 3.30
N ARG A 120 16.80 -3.70 2.44
CA ARG A 120 16.89 -5.14 2.74
C ARG A 120 17.75 -5.38 3.98
N TYR A 121 18.86 -4.66 4.12
CA TYR A 121 19.71 -4.74 5.31
C TYR A 121 18.96 -4.30 6.58
N CYS A 122 18.30 -3.14 6.55
CA CYS A 122 17.51 -2.65 7.68
C CYS A 122 16.34 -3.60 8.03
N GLU A 123 15.69 -4.21 7.03
CA GLU A 123 14.63 -5.20 7.25
C GLU A 123 15.18 -6.45 7.96
N ASN A 124 16.33 -6.97 7.52
CA ASN A 124 16.98 -8.12 8.14
C ASN A 124 17.46 -7.82 9.57
N TYR A 125 18.09 -6.66 9.78
CA TYR A 125 18.55 -6.21 11.09
C TYR A 125 17.37 -6.09 12.07
N LEU A 126 16.27 -5.44 11.66
CA LEU A 126 15.09 -5.33 12.51
C LEU A 126 14.45 -6.69 12.79
N GLN A 127 14.44 -7.62 11.83
CA GLN A 127 13.93 -8.98 12.07
C GLN A 127 14.78 -9.79 13.07
N GLY A 128 16.11 -9.59 13.07
CA GLY A 128 17.04 -10.28 13.97
C GLY A 128 17.14 -9.66 15.37
N HIS A 129 17.00 -8.33 15.48
CA HIS A 129 17.17 -7.59 16.73
C HIS A 129 15.85 -7.15 17.40
N PHE A 130 14.70 -7.24 16.70
CA PHE A 130 13.37 -6.95 17.25
C PHE A 130 12.44 -8.17 17.19
N ILE A 131 12.84 -9.25 17.87
CA ILE A 131 11.86 -10.24 18.37
C ILE A 131 11.72 -9.99 19.87
N GLN A 132 10.94 -8.94 20.21
CA GLN A 132 10.19 -8.73 21.46
C GLN A 132 9.92 -7.22 21.61
N GLY A 133 8.66 -6.83 21.42
CA GLY A 133 8.19 -5.45 21.61
C GLY A 133 7.28 -4.99 20.48
N ASP A 134 6.13 -4.44 20.82
CA ASP A 134 4.92 -4.19 20.02
C ASP A 134 5.04 -3.31 18.75
N ASP A 135 6.25 -2.98 18.30
CA ASP A 135 6.50 -2.00 17.24
C ASP A 135 6.44 -2.57 15.81
N ALA A 136 6.48 -3.90 15.64
CA ALA A 136 6.32 -4.54 14.32
C ALA A 136 4.91 -4.35 13.71
N LYS A 137 3.95 -3.83 14.49
CA LYS A 137 2.60 -3.46 14.04
C LYS A 137 2.32 -1.96 14.09
N ALA A 138 3.33 -1.11 14.28
CA ALA A 138 3.16 0.33 14.16
C ALA A 138 2.90 0.69 12.70
N GLY A 139 1.62 0.66 12.31
CA GLY A 139 1.15 1.23 11.06
C GLY A 139 1.71 2.65 10.92
N ASN A 140 2.18 2.98 9.71
CA ASN A 140 2.69 4.29 9.28
C ASN A 140 2.36 5.43 10.29
N PRO A 141 3.34 6.05 10.97
CA PRO A 141 3.10 7.09 11.98
C PRO A 141 2.39 8.35 11.42
N ASN A 142 2.34 8.49 10.09
CA ASN A 142 1.52 9.51 9.40
C ASN A 142 0.08 9.08 9.09
N ARG A 143 -0.32 7.84 9.41
CA ARG A 143 -1.74 7.47 9.38
C ARG A 143 -2.37 8.11 10.61
N LYS A 144 -3.01 9.27 10.37
CA LYS A 144 -3.96 9.85 11.31
C LYS A 144 -4.80 8.72 11.93
N PRO A 145 -4.97 8.70 13.26
CA PRO A 145 -5.83 7.71 13.89
C PRO A 145 -7.18 7.74 13.18
N ARG A 146 -7.70 6.55 12.86
CA ARG A 146 -9.03 6.37 12.29
C ARG A 146 -9.93 5.83 13.39
N PRO A 147 -10.42 6.69 14.31
CA PRO A 147 -11.25 6.24 15.43
C PRO A 147 -12.53 5.55 14.97
N TRP A 148 -12.98 5.81 13.72
CA TRP A 148 -14.13 5.15 13.10
C TRP A 148 -13.85 3.77 12.48
N LYS A 149 -12.61 3.27 12.53
CA LYS A 149 -12.22 2.01 11.86
C LYS A 149 -13.11 0.83 12.27
N ASP A 150 -13.41 0.76 13.55
CA ASP A 150 -14.14 -0.33 14.19
C ASP A 150 -15.65 -0.06 14.30
N GLU A 151 -16.17 0.98 13.63
CA GLU A 151 -17.61 1.24 13.56
C GLU A 151 -18.35 0.00 13.03
N PRO A 152 -19.29 -0.57 13.82
CA PRO A 152 -19.89 -1.87 13.53
C PRO A 152 -21.02 -1.83 12.50
N PHE A 153 -21.52 -0.65 12.09
CA PHE A 153 -22.71 -0.51 11.22
C PHE A 153 -22.76 -1.50 10.02
N PHE A 154 -21.67 -1.61 9.27
CA PHE A 154 -21.56 -2.50 8.09
C PHE A 154 -21.22 -3.97 8.43
N LYS A 155 -21.10 -4.30 9.71
CA LYS A 155 -20.84 -5.66 10.24
C LYS A 155 -22.01 -6.22 11.04
N LYS A 156 -23.03 -5.40 11.32
CA LYS A 156 -24.28 -5.83 11.96
C LYS A 156 -25.07 -6.74 11.01
N ASP A 157 -26.13 -7.33 11.53
CA ASP A 157 -27.07 -8.10 10.70
C ASP A 157 -27.49 -7.27 9.47
N PRO A 158 -27.48 -7.88 8.29
CA PRO A 158 -27.79 -7.18 7.05
C PRO A 158 -29.25 -6.73 7.06
N PHE A 159 -29.48 -5.48 6.67
CA PHE A 159 -30.80 -4.96 6.35
C PHE A 159 -30.76 -4.25 5.01
N ASP A 160 -31.85 -4.39 4.26
CA ASP A 160 -32.00 -3.77 2.96
C ASP A 160 -33.47 -3.43 2.71
N GLN A 161 -33.80 -2.17 2.97
CA GLN A 161 -35.08 -1.52 2.69
C GLN A 161 -34.95 -0.52 1.54
N LEU A 162 -33.81 -0.52 0.83
CA LEU A 162 -33.59 0.35 -0.31
C LEU A 162 -34.28 -0.28 -1.53
N ASP A 163 -35.53 0.11 -1.75
CA ASP A 163 -36.29 -0.32 -2.91
C ASP A 163 -35.77 0.28 -4.23
N GLU A 164 -36.30 -0.19 -5.34
CA GLU A 164 -35.85 0.21 -6.68
C GLU A 164 -36.16 1.68 -6.97
N GLN A 165 -37.29 2.19 -6.48
CA GLN A 165 -37.71 3.57 -6.68
C GLN A 165 -36.75 4.55 -5.97
N GLU A 166 -36.41 4.27 -4.72
CA GLU A 166 -35.46 5.06 -3.94
C GLU A 166 -34.04 4.90 -4.46
N TYR A 167 -33.66 3.69 -4.89
CA TYR A 167 -32.37 3.45 -5.53
C TYR A 167 -32.21 4.32 -6.79
N ASP A 168 -33.23 4.37 -7.65
CA ASP A 168 -33.20 5.15 -8.89
C ASP A 168 -33.27 6.66 -8.64
N ARG A 169 -34.02 7.10 -7.62
CA ARG A 169 -34.04 8.50 -7.19
C ARG A 169 -32.66 8.94 -6.74
N LEU A 170 -32.07 8.23 -5.77
CA LEU A 170 -30.72 8.53 -5.26
C LEU A 170 -29.67 8.43 -6.36
N GLY A 171 -29.80 7.45 -7.26
CA GLY A 171 -28.90 7.29 -8.40
C GLY A 171 -28.90 8.50 -9.33
N ARG A 172 -30.07 9.08 -9.61
CA ARG A 172 -30.20 10.32 -10.40
C ARG A 172 -29.56 11.50 -9.68
N GLU A 173 -29.86 11.70 -8.40
CA GLU A 173 -29.28 12.79 -7.61
C GLU A 173 -27.73 12.70 -7.55
N ILE A 174 -27.18 11.49 -7.40
CA ILE A 174 -25.73 11.25 -7.42
C ILE A 174 -25.11 11.53 -8.80
N ALA A 175 -25.82 11.19 -9.88
CA ALA A 175 -25.37 11.46 -11.24
C ALA A 175 -25.33 12.97 -11.52
N GLU A 176 -26.33 13.72 -11.05
CA GLU A 176 -26.45 15.18 -11.20
C GLU A 176 -25.31 15.94 -10.50
N LEU A 177 -24.72 15.39 -9.44
CA LEU A 177 -23.54 15.99 -8.79
C LEU A 177 -22.34 16.17 -9.75
N GLY A 178 -22.32 15.42 -10.86
CA GLY A 178 -21.26 15.46 -11.86
C GLY A 178 -19.91 14.99 -11.33
N LEU A 179 -18.89 15.02 -12.20
CA LEU A 179 -17.51 14.68 -11.84
C LEU A 179 -16.68 15.96 -11.73
N LYS A 180 -16.01 16.17 -10.59
CA LYS A 180 -15.10 17.31 -10.38
C LYS A 180 -13.79 17.13 -11.14
N ARG A 181 -13.32 15.89 -11.32
CA ARG A 181 -12.20 15.59 -12.22
C ARG A 181 -12.73 15.07 -13.54
N SER A 182 -13.10 15.96 -14.46
CA SER A 182 -13.49 15.61 -15.83
C SER A 182 -12.31 15.79 -16.81
N GLY A 183 -12.13 14.83 -17.73
CA GLY A 183 -11.46 15.02 -19.03
C GLY A 183 -9.96 15.34 -19.12
N THR A 184 -9.30 14.75 -20.12
CA THR A 184 -7.93 15.00 -20.66
C THR A 184 -6.69 14.75 -19.80
N LYS A 185 -6.74 14.85 -18.46
CA LYS A 185 -5.54 14.66 -17.59
C LYS A 185 -5.66 13.51 -16.59
N LEU A 186 -6.61 12.60 -16.76
CA LEU A 186 -6.74 11.42 -15.91
C LEU A 186 -5.66 10.40 -16.28
N PRO A 187 -4.86 9.92 -15.30
CA PRO A 187 -3.99 8.77 -15.53
C PRO A 187 -4.80 7.58 -16.06
N ALA A 188 -4.23 6.83 -17.01
CA ALA A 188 -4.91 5.72 -17.69
C ALA A 188 -5.50 4.68 -16.71
N PHE A 189 -4.85 4.45 -15.57
CA PHE A 189 -5.37 3.54 -14.55
C PHE A 189 -6.66 4.04 -13.90
N ILE A 190 -6.85 5.36 -13.74
CA ILE A 190 -8.08 5.94 -13.20
C ILE A 190 -9.18 5.87 -14.25
N ALA A 191 -8.86 6.16 -15.52
CA ALA A 191 -9.80 6.05 -16.63
C ALA A 191 -10.41 4.65 -16.72
N ARG A 192 -9.58 3.60 -16.72
CA ARG A 192 -10.04 2.19 -16.72
C ARG A 192 -10.94 1.84 -15.54
N ILE A 193 -10.64 2.37 -14.36
CA ILE A 193 -11.48 2.11 -13.18
C ILE A 193 -12.84 2.82 -13.30
N ARG A 194 -12.88 3.99 -13.95
CA ARG A 194 -14.11 4.76 -14.12
C ARG A 194 -15.08 4.21 -15.15
N GLU A 195 -14.63 3.32 -16.03
CA GLU A 195 -15.52 2.54 -16.90
C GLU A 195 -16.55 1.73 -16.09
N ARG A 196 -16.13 1.21 -14.92
CA ARG A 196 -16.99 0.43 -14.01
C ARG A 196 -17.46 1.18 -12.78
N LEU A 197 -16.69 2.16 -12.31
CA LEU A 197 -16.94 2.93 -11.09
C LEU A 197 -16.79 4.42 -11.41
N PRO A 198 -17.83 5.04 -11.99
CA PRO A 198 -17.74 6.39 -12.58
C PRO A 198 -17.17 7.46 -11.63
N ARG A 199 -17.47 7.35 -10.33
CA ARG A 199 -17.05 8.31 -9.29
C ARG A 199 -15.80 7.87 -8.53
N SER A 200 -15.08 6.85 -9.01
CA SER A 200 -13.82 6.43 -8.38
C SER A 200 -12.77 7.55 -8.39
N TYR A 201 -12.05 7.68 -7.27
CA TYR A 201 -11.07 8.73 -7.00
C TYR A 201 -11.61 10.18 -7.02
N GLU A 202 -12.92 10.37 -7.02
CA GLU A 202 -13.53 11.69 -6.79
C GLU A 202 -13.48 12.02 -5.29
N PRO A 203 -13.19 13.29 -4.92
CA PRO A 203 -13.35 13.72 -3.53
C PRO A 203 -14.83 13.70 -3.13
N TRP A 204 -15.13 13.23 -1.92
CA TRP A 204 -16.49 13.27 -1.36
C TRP A 204 -16.93 14.72 -1.11
N SER A 205 -18.00 15.15 -1.80
CA SER A 205 -18.61 16.46 -1.57
C SER A 205 -19.51 16.46 -0.33
N ARG A 206 -20.05 17.63 0.05
CA ARG A 206 -20.99 17.71 1.18
C ARG A 206 -22.32 17.06 0.80
N GLU A 207 -22.77 17.32 -0.42
CA GLU A 207 -24.00 16.82 -1.03
C GLU A 207 -23.93 15.29 -1.17
N GLU A 208 -22.82 14.76 -1.70
CA GLU A 208 -22.63 13.30 -1.84
C GLU A 208 -22.63 12.59 -0.48
N ARG A 209 -22.11 13.24 0.58
CA ARG A 209 -22.16 12.69 1.94
C ARG A 209 -23.56 12.69 2.52
N ALA A 210 -24.37 13.71 2.21
CA ALA A 210 -25.76 13.75 2.64
C ALA A 210 -26.55 12.59 2.02
N LEU A 211 -26.39 12.38 0.71
CA LEU A 211 -26.98 11.25 0.00
C LEU A 211 -26.50 9.90 0.57
N LEU A 212 -25.22 9.80 0.96
CA LEU A 212 -24.71 8.57 1.58
C LEU A 212 -25.34 8.32 2.96
N MET A 213 -25.50 9.36 3.78
CA MET A 213 -26.19 9.23 5.07
C MET A 213 -27.63 8.78 4.88
N GLU A 214 -28.33 9.36 3.91
CA GLU A 214 -29.70 9.00 3.56
C GLU A 214 -29.80 7.55 3.07
N ALA A 215 -28.95 7.14 2.12
CA ALA A 215 -28.91 5.76 1.61
C ALA A 215 -28.62 4.74 2.74
N MET A 216 -27.78 5.10 3.70
CA MET A 216 -27.47 4.27 4.86
C MET A 216 -28.65 4.11 5.84
N CYS A 217 -29.69 4.96 5.78
CA CYS A 217 -30.92 4.73 6.53
C CYS A 217 -31.70 3.53 5.98
N TYR A 218 -31.54 3.21 4.69
CA TYR A 218 -32.27 2.14 4.01
C TYR A 218 -31.49 0.83 3.94
N THR A 219 -30.15 0.86 3.91
CA THR A 219 -29.35 -0.37 3.87
C THR A 219 -27.98 -0.25 4.52
N ASN A 220 -27.48 -1.34 5.09
CA ASN A 220 -26.07 -1.49 5.46
C ASN A 220 -25.25 -2.35 4.46
N ASN A 221 -25.79 -2.64 3.28
CA ASN A 221 -25.09 -3.41 2.26
C ASN A 221 -24.07 -2.53 1.51
N GLY A 222 -22.80 -2.65 1.88
CA GLY A 222 -21.70 -1.87 1.29
C GLY A 222 -21.49 -2.08 -0.21
N GLU A 223 -21.83 -3.26 -0.75
CA GLU A 223 -21.72 -3.54 -2.20
C GLU A 223 -22.85 -2.85 -2.98
N LYS A 224 -24.08 -2.90 -2.47
CA LYS A 224 -25.24 -2.20 -3.06
C LYS A 224 -25.01 -0.69 -3.07
N LEU A 225 -24.55 -0.14 -1.95
CA LEU A 225 -24.16 1.27 -1.86
C LEU A 225 -22.96 1.60 -2.77
N GLY A 226 -21.99 0.71 -2.90
CA GLY A 226 -20.87 0.86 -3.83
C GLY A 226 -21.34 1.09 -5.27
N ARG A 227 -22.28 0.24 -5.73
CA ARG A 227 -22.87 0.35 -7.07
C ARG A 227 -23.66 1.64 -7.24
N LEU A 228 -24.53 1.97 -6.29
CA LEU A 228 -25.33 3.20 -6.29
C LEU A 228 -24.46 4.46 -6.43
N PHE A 229 -23.36 4.53 -5.67
CA PHE A 229 -22.46 5.68 -5.68
C PHE A 229 -21.41 5.64 -6.80
N GLY A 230 -21.36 4.58 -7.62
CA GLY A 230 -20.31 4.41 -8.63
C GLY A 230 -18.90 4.40 -8.02
N ARG A 231 -18.75 3.86 -6.81
CA ARG A 231 -17.50 3.79 -6.03
C ARG A 231 -17.25 2.36 -5.53
N GLY A 232 -16.01 2.04 -5.18
CA GLY A 232 -15.73 0.72 -4.59
C GLY A 232 -16.39 0.59 -3.21
N ALA A 233 -16.96 -0.58 -2.88
CA ALA A 233 -17.64 -0.85 -1.61
C ALA A 233 -16.80 -0.47 -0.38
N LYS A 234 -15.50 -0.77 -0.41
CA LYS A 234 -14.55 -0.35 0.64
C LYS A 234 -14.48 1.17 0.83
N SER A 235 -14.53 1.93 -0.25
CA SER A 235 -14.49 3.41 -0.17
C SER A 235 -15.76 3.96 0.45
N VAL A 236 -16.91 3.38 0.10
CA VAL A 236 -18.22 3.80 0.62
C VAL A 236 -18.35 3.45 2.10
N THR A 237 -17.99 2.21 2.47
CA THR A 237 -18.02 1.77 3.87
C THR A 237 -17.08 2.57 4.76
N GLU A 238 -15.85 2.88 4.32
CA GLU A 238 -14.92 3.71 5.10
C GLU A 238 -15.46 5.14 5.32
N GLU A 239 -16.06 5.76 4.30
CA GLU A 239 -16.65 7.11 4.46
C GLU A 239 -17.92 7.05 5.32
N GLY A 240 -18.78 6.05 5.15
CA GLY A 240 -19.98 5.87 5.98
C GLY A 240 -19.65 5.72 7.47
N LYS A 241 -18.63 4.91 7.80
CA LYS A 241 -18.14 4.78 9.18
C LYS A 241 -17.65 6.12 9.75
N ARG A 242 -16.92 6.89 8.93
CA ARG A 242 -16.44 8.21 9.31
C ARG A 242 -17.60 9.18 9.56
N LEU A 243 -18.65 9.15 8.74
CA LEU A 243 -19.84 9.99 8.90
C LEU A 243 -20.60 9.68 10.19
N ILE A 244 -20.78 8.39 10.52
CA ILE A 244 -21.40 7.98 11.78
C ILE A 244 -20.61 8.51 12.97
N HIS A 245 -19.28 8.34 12.95
CA HIS A 245 -18.42 8.83 14.02
C HIS A 245 -18.48 10.36 14.19
N LEU A 246 -18.39 11.11 13.08
CA LEU A 246 -18.49 12.57 13.09
C LEU A 246 -19.88 13.07 13.53
N SER A 247 -20.93 12.29 13.31
CA SER A 247 -22.27 12.59 13.82
C SER A 247 -22.32 12.45 15.34
N ARG A 248 -21.79 11.33 15.88
CA ARG A 248 -21.73 11.09 17.33
C ARG A 248 -20.91 12.14 18.08
N GLN A 249 -19.78 12.56 17.53
CA GLN A 249 -18.96 13.62 18.12
C GLN A 249 -19.72 14.95 18.21
N ARG A 250 -20.41 15.36 17.13
CA ARG A 250 -21.20 16.59 17.13
C ARG A 250 -22.35 16.55 18.14
N HIS A 251 -23.01 15.41 18.31
CA HIS A 251 -24.06 15.25 19.33
C HIS A 251 -23.50 15.30 20.75
N ALA A 252 -22.31 14.76 20.99
CA ALA A 252 -21.65 14.79 22.30
C ALA A 252 -21.14 16.20 22.67
N GLU A 253 -20.78 17.04 21.69
CA GLU A 253 -20.37 18.44 21.90
C GLU A 253 -21.56 19.39 22.16
N GLN A 254 -22.79 18.95 21.86
CA GLN A 254 -24.03 19.73 21.99
C GLN A 254 -24.88 19.32 23.20
N ALA A 255 -24.51 18.24 23.89
CA ALA A 255 -25.15 17.72 25.10
C ALA A 255 -24.38 18.18 26.35
#